data_AF-A0A9W4SIC2-F1
#
_entry.id   AF-A0A9W4SIC2-F1
#
_cell.length_a   1.000
_cell.length_b   1.000
_cell.length_c   1.000
_cell.angle_alpha   90.00
_cell.angle_beta   90.00
_cell.angle_gamma   90.00
#
_symmetry.space_group_name_H-M   'P 1'
#
loop_
_entity.id
_entity.type
_entity.pdbx_description
1 polymer ?
#
loop_
_entity_poly.entity_id
_entity_poly.type
_entity_poly.pdbx_seq_one_letter_code
_entity_poly.pdbx_strand_id
1 'polypeptide(L)'
;MSRVGTSIAIIAVSISLVILLLSYAGTKVDVDIPQDNSTHTGYPVWHPPFPGHYGQDQYATIFGSVILMAISGYFAYKWTMFDTKTNEELVTYLVDRAANKTTTIYFDQLLAAYSLVTGITGIAYLAFDIGKIWSTVGVFHNGLEVVILVALHQGGRIVSNKFLAWMILYFVSTLGFSIFLDWPYDTVWFKMQGLCQDFALAITFTRIYFATRNGYGDETHQRLFDVERPRENNGVKEYIFGSVSRFTPKHAKETSQTLPKFPILFINPLVYKILLIRLKVPTIATNNQGDFEAELAVKTCKNVDRENALRHVLGYTV
;
A
#
# COMPACT_ATOMS: atom_id res chain seq x y z
N MET A 1 -3.97 15.74 -22.01
CA MET A 1 -2.92 15.38 -22.98
C MET A 1 -3.60 15.23 -24.33
N SER A 2 -3.09 15.90 -25.37
CA SER A 2 -3.62 15.72 -26.73
C SER A 2 -3.33 14.28 -27.19
N ARG A 3 -4.20 13.72 -28.07
CA ARG A 3 -3.97 12.38 -28.66
C ARG A 3 -2.57 12.26 -29.29
N VAL A 4 -2.08 13.36 -29.87
CA VAL A 4 -0.73 13.48 -30.44
C VAL A 4 0.36 13.27 -29.39
N GLY A 5 0.24 13.88 -28.21
CA GLY A 5 1.21 13.70 -27.12
C GLY A 5 1.27 12.26 -26.62
N THR A 6 0.12 11.58 -26.52
CA THR A 6 0.08 10.15 -26.14
C THR A 6 0.73 9.27 -27.22
N SER A 7 0.45 9.52 -28.50
CA SER A 7 1.06 8.78 -29.60
C SER A 7 2.59 8.96 -29.65
N ILE A 8 3.08 10.18 -29.47
CA ILE A 8 4.53 10.45 -29.41
C ILE A 8 5.17 9.72 -28.24
N ALA A 9 4.54 9.73 -27.06
CA ALA A 9 5.06 9.03 -25.89
C ALA A 9 5.13 7.51 -26.11
N ILE A 10 4.08 6.90 -26.70
CA ILE A 10 4.06 5.47 -27.03
C ILE A 10 5.18 5.14 -28.01
N ILE A 11 5.30 5.90 -29.10
CA ILE A 11 6.35 5.68 -30.11
C ILE A 11 7.74 5.80 -29.48
N ALA A 12 7.98 6.84 -28.68
CA ALA A 12 9.26 7.06 -28.02
C ALA A 12 9.61 5.90 -27.06
N VAL A 13 8.65 5.44 -26.25
CA VAL A 13 8.85 4.30 -25.35
C VAL A 13 9.12 3.01 -26.14
N SER A 14 8.38 2.76 -27.22
CA SER A 14 8.60 1.60 -28.08
C SER A 14 9.98 1.63 -28.75
N ILE A 15 10.42 2.79 -29.25
CA ILE A 15 11.76 2.96 -29.82
C ILE A 15 12.83 2.72 -28.75
N SER A 16 12.69 3.30 -27.57
CA SER A 16 13.63 3.07 -26.45
C SER A 16 13.72 1.61 -26.06
N LEU A 17 12.59 0.89 -26.04
CA LEU A 17 12.56 -0.55 -25.78
C LEU A 17 13.30 -1.33 -26.87
N VAL A 18 13.07 -1.00 -28.15
CA VAL A 18 13.77 -1.63 -29.28
C VAL A 18 15.27 -1.36 -29.21
N ILE A 19 15.70 -0.13 -28.93
CA ILE A 19 17.12 0.23 -28.77
C ILE A 19 17.73 -0.55 -27.61
N LEU A 20 17.03 -0.64 -26.47
CA LEU A 20 17.47 -1.42 -25.32
C LEU A 20 17.65 -2.90 -25.70
N LEU A 21 16.66 -3.51 -26.36
CA LEU A 21 16.77 -4.90 -26.82
C LEU A 21 17.93 -5.10 -27.81
N LEU A 22 18.11 -4.18 -28.76
CA LEU A 22 19.21 -4.20 -29.72
C LEU A 22 20.58 -3.98 -29.06
N SER A 23 20.64 -3.30 -27.92
CA SER A 23 21.90 -3.12 -27.18
C SER A 23 22.48 -4.45 -26.64
N TYR A 24 21.64 -5.47 -26.52
CA TYR A 24 22.03 -6.84 -26.18
C TYR A 24 22.23 -7.73 -27.42
N ALA A 25 22.08 -7.21 -28.64
CA ALA A 25 22.31 -7.98 -29.85
C ALA A 25 23.79 -8.38 -29.95
N GLY A 26 24.06 -9.68 -29.98
CA GLY A 26 25.43 -10.22 -30.05
C GLY A 26 26.10 -10.43 -28.68
N THR A 27 25.46 -10.07 -27.56
CA THR A 27 25.95 -10.49 -26.24
C THR A 27 25.70 -11.98 -26.05
N LYS A 28 26.76 -12.77 -25.89
CA LYS A 28 26.63 -14.15 -25.41
C LYS A 28 26.36 -14.07 -23.91
N VAL A 29 25.11 -14.29 -23.52
CA VAL A 29 24.77 -14.53 -22.12
C VAL A 29 25.28 -15.93 -21.81
N ASP A 30 26.25 -16.04 -20.91
CA ASP A 30 26.67 -17.34 -20.39
C ASP A 30 25.54 -17.84 -19.47
N VAL A 31 24.79 -18.83 -19.94
CA VAL A 31 23.50 -19.23 -19.34
C VAL A 31 23.68 -20.37 -18.33
N ASP A 32 24.91 -20.76 -18.01
CA ASP A 32 25.20 -21.83 -17.04
C ASP A 32 25.08 -21.33 -15.60
N ILE A 33 23.88 -20.84 -15.26
CA ILE A 33 23.53 -20.44 -13.90
C ILE A 33 23.06 -21.70 -13.18
N PRO A 34 23.74 -22.14 -12.11
CA PRO A 34 23.31 -23.33 -11.37
C PRO A 34 21.91 -23.10 -10.80
N GLN A 35 21.11 -24.16 -10.77
CA GLN A 35 19.77 -24.16 -10.20
C GLN A 35 19.79 -24.96 -8.90
N ASP A 36 19.17 -24.43 -7.84
CA ASP A 36 18.95 -25.20 -6.62
C ASP A 36 17.68 -26.06 -6.75
N ASN A 37 17.43 -26.92 -5.77
CA ASN A 37 16.19 -27.69 -5.65
C ASN A 37 15.38 -27.24 -4.44
N SER A 38 14.06 -27.28 -4.57
CA SER A 38 13.14 -26.98 -3.47
C SER A 38 13.36 -27.93 -2.31
N THR A 39 13.34 -27.36 -1.10
CA THR A 39 13.56 -28.06 0.16
C THR A 39 12.50 -29.14 0.43
N HIS A 40 11.27 -28.92 -0.05
CA HIS A 40 10.12 -29.78 0.26
C HIS A 40 9.74 -30.72 -0.88
N THR A 41 9.96 -30.32 -2.14
CA THR A 41 9.52 -31.11 -3.30
C THR A 41 10.67 -31.75 -4.07
N GLY A 42 11.90 -31.25 -3.91
CA GLY A 42 13.06 -31.67 -4.71
C GLY A 42 13.03 -31.22 -6.17
N TYR A 43 12.01 -30.48 -6.61
CA TYR A 43 11.97 -29.92 -7.96
C TYR A 43 12.89 -28.71 -8.10
N PRO A 44 13.41 -28.42 -9.31
CA PRO A 44 14.26 -27.25 -9.53
C PRO A 44 13.53 -25.93 -9.24
N VAL A 45 14.24 -24.99 -8.62
CA VAL A 45 13.71 -23.68 -8.18
C VAL A 45 14.36 -22.51 -8.92
N TRP A 46 13.72 -21.36 -8.91
CA TRP A 46 14.14 -20.16 -9.64
C TRP A 46 15.21 -19.34 -8.91
N HIS A 47 16.20 -20.02 -8.35
CA HIS A 47 17.38 -19.39 -7.77
C HIS A 47 18.57 -20.35 -7.77
N PRO A 48 19.81 -19.82 -7.78
CA PRO A 48 20.99 -20.63 -7.53
C PRO A 48 21.09 -21.03 -6.05
N PRO A 49 21.96 -22.00 -5.72
CA PRO A 49 22.26 -22.34 -4.33
C PRO A 49 22.87 -21.14 -3.59
N PHE A 50 22.32 -20.78 -2.43
CA PHE A 50 22.84 -19.66 -1.62
C PHE A 50 23.89 -20.13 -0.61
N PRO A 51 25.16 -19.72 -0.71
CA PRO A 51 26.16 -20.06 0.29
C PRO A 51 25.85 -19.38 1.62
N GLY A 52 25.83 -20.15 2.72
CA GLY A 52 25.54 -19.63 4.06
C GLY A 52 24.04 -19.38 4.33
N HIS A 53 23.16 -20.12 3.66
CA HIS A 53 21.71 -19.92 3.69
C HIS A 53 21.13 -19.82 5.11
N TYR A 54 20.75 -18.61 5.53
CA TYR A 54 19.97 -18.35 6.75
C TYR A 54 18.47 -18.63 6.47
N GLY A 55 18.13 -19.85 6.04
CA GLY A 55 16.76 -20.22 5.66
C GLY A 55 15.73 -19.90 6.75
N GLN A 56 16.14 -19.96 8.02
CA GLN A 56 15.30 -19.61 9.16
C GLN A 56 14.84 -18.14 9.15
N ASP A 57 15.71 -17.18 8.86
CA ASP A 57 15.37 -15.75 8.87
C ASP A 57 14.42 -15.40 7.72
N GLN A 58 14.66 -16.01 6.57
CA GLN A 58 13.80 -15.87 5.39
C GLN A 58 12.42 -16.47 5.64
N TYR A 59 12.35 -17.71 6.15
CA TYR A 59 11.09 -18.35 6.50
C TYR A 59 10.34 -17.58 7.59
N ALA A 60 11.03 -17.06 8.60
CA ALA A 60 10.41 -16.22 9.62
C ALA A 60 9.81 -14.93 9.02
N THR A 61 10.53 -14.28 8.10
CA THR A 61 10.05 -13.09 7.39
C THR A 61 8.82 -13.39 6.55
N ILE A 62 8.84 -14.48 5.79
CA ILE A 62 7.72 -14.88 4.94
C ILE A 62 6.52 -15.27 5.80
N PHE A 63 6.72 -16.05 6.86
CA PHE A 63 5.66 -16.46 7.77
C PHE A 63 5.00 -15.26 8.46
N GLY A 64 5.81 -14.31 8.96
CA GLY A 64 5.31 -13.06 9.51
C GLY A 64 4.51 -12.25 8.48
N SER A 65 4.99 -12.19 7.24
CA SER A 65 4.31 -11.50 6.13
C SER A 65 2.97 -12.16 5.81
N VAL A 66 2.90 -13.49 5.73
CA VAL A 66 1.65 -14.26 5.51
C VAL A 66 0.60 -13.93 6.56
N ILE A 67 0.99 -13.92 7.84
CA ILE A 67 0.07 -13.60 8.95
C ILE A 67 -0.45 -12.16 8.81
N LEU A 68 0.45 -11.20 8.57
CA LEU A 68 0.06 -9.80 8.41
C LEU A 68 -0.85 -9.59 7.21
N MET A 69 -0.56 -10.24 6.08
CA MET A 69 -1.36 -10.18 4.86
C MET A 69 -2.75 -10.79 5.06
N ALA A 70 -2.85 -11.92 5.76
CA ALA A 70 -4.12 -12.55 6.07
C ALA A 70 -4.98 -11.68 7.01
N ILE A 71 -4.39 -11.17 8.09
CA ILE A 71 -5.08 -10.31 9.06
C ILE A 71 -5.52 -9.00 8.40
N SER A 72 -4.60 -8.31 7.71
CA SER A 72 -4.90 -7.04 7.05
C SER A 72 -5.95 -7.20 5.95
N GLY A 73 -5.81 -8.22 5.10
CA GLY A 73 -6.79 -8.52 4.05
C GLY A 73 -8.17 -8.86 4.61
N TYR A 74 -8.25 -9.66 5.68
CA TYR A 74 -9.52 -9.97 6.34
C TYR A 74 -10.19 -8.72 6.92
N PHE A 75 -9.46 -7.90 7.67
CA PHE A 75 -10.01 -6.70 8.27
C PHE A 75 -10.36 -5.63 7.23
N ALA A 76 -9.54 -5.46 6.18
CA ALA A 76 -9.85 -4.58 5.07
C ALA A 76 -11.13 -5.02 4.36
N TYR A 77 -11.28 -6.32 4.06
CA TYR A 77 -12.49 -6.83 3.45
C TYR A 77 -13.72 -6.61 4.34
N LYS A 78 -13.62 -6.93 5.64
CA LYS A 78 -14.69 -6.68 6.62
C LYS A 78 -15.04 -5.21 6.71
N TRP A 79 -14.06 -4.32 6.65
CA TRP A 79 -14.26 -2.87 6.66
C TRP A 79 -15.03 -2.39 5.42
N THR A 80 -14.98 -3.10 4.30
CA THR A 80 -15.74 -2.72 3.10
C THR A 80 -17.16 -3.28 3.04
N MET A 81 -17.57 -4.08 4.04
CA MET A 81 -18.86 -4.78 4.06
C MET A 81 -19.92 -4.10 4.94
N PHE A 82 -19.72 -2.84 5.32
CA PHE A 82 -20.76 -2.09 6.06
C PHE A 82 -21.92 -1.71 5.16
N ASP A 83 -23.09 -1.52 5.77
CA ASP A 83 -24.24 -0.97 5.06
C ASP A 83 -24.02 0.51 4.77
N THR A 84 -23.79 0.79 3.48
CA THR A 84 -23.55 2.13 2.95
C THR A 84 -24.68 3.11 3.23
N LYS A 85 -25.94 2.66 3.37
CA LYS A 85 -27.09 3.54 3.62
C LYS A 85 -27.11 4.04 5.06
N THR A 86 -26.64 3.23 6.00
CA THR A 86 -26.62 3.58 7.42
C THR A 86 -25.31 4.23 7.86
N ASN A 87 -24.26 4.16 7.04
CA ASN A 87 -22.92 4.68 7.36
C ASN A 87 -22.34 5.49 6.19
N GLU A 88 -23.14 6.37 5.57
CA GLU A 88 -22.73 7.18 4.42
C GLU A 88 -21.47 8.04 4.70
N GLU A 89 -21.26 8.44 5.96
CA GLU A 89 -20.09 9.21 6.40
C GLU A 89 -18.75 8.44 6.27
N LEU A 90 -18.79 7.10 6.25
CA LEU A 90 -17.61 6.25 6.13
C LEU A 90 -17.24 5.97 4.66
N VAL A 91 -18.07 6.39 3.70
CA VAL A 91 -17.85 6.15 2.28
C VAL A 91 -16.87 7.20 1.74
N THR A 92 -15.71 6.73 1.27
CA THR A 92 -14.74 7.56 0.57
C THR A 92 -14.90 7.43 -0.96
N TYR A 93 -14.35 8.40 -1.68
CA TYR A 93 -14.55 8.54 -3.12
C TYR A 93 -13.23 8.77 -3.85
N LEU A 94 -13.09 8.14 -5.01
CA LEU A 94 -12.16 8.54 -6.05
C LEU A 94 -12.83 9.64 -6.88
N VAL A 95 -12.12 10.75 -7.04
CA VAL A 95 -12.60 11.92 -7.78
C VAL A 95 -11.79 12.06 -9.07
N ASP A 96 -12.47 12.07 -10.20
CA ASP A 96 -11.82 12.28 -11.49
C ASP A 96 -11.63 13.78 -11.81
N ARG A 97 -11.00 14.09 -12.94
CA ARG A 97 -10.75 15.50 -13.35
C ARG A 97 -12.03 16.29 -13.67
N ALA A 98 -13.13 15.61 -13.95
CA ALA A 98 -14.43 16.22 -14.18
C ALA A 98 -15.26 16.30 -12.89
N ALA A 99 -14.64 16.04 -11.73
CA ALA A 99 -15.27 15.97 -10.42
C ALA A 99 -16.34 14.88 -10.28
N ASN A 100 -16.33 13.86 -11.14
CA ASN A 100 -17.18 12.68 -10.95
C ASN A 100 -16.65 11.88 -9.76
N LYS A 101 -17.57 11.43 -8.91
CA LYS A 101 -17.26 10.67 -7.70
C LYS A 101 -17.60 9.19 -7.90
N THR A 102 -16.61 8.33 -7.68
CA THR A 102 -16.77 6.87 -7.63
C THR A 102 -16.45 6.39 -6.22
N THR A 103 -17.31 5.57 -5.63
CA THR A 103 -17.05 5.03 -4.28
C THR A 103 -15.80 4.15 -4.27
N THR A 104 -14.98 4.23 -3.23
CA THR A 104 -13.78 3.39 -3.11
C THR A 104 -14.07 1.96 -2.71
N ILE A 105 -15.29 1.62 -2.26
CA ILE A 105 -15.62 0.31 -1.69
C ILE A 105 -15.14 -0.85 -2.57
N TYR A 106 -15.42 -0.80 -3.88
CA TYR A 106 -14.96 -1.82 -4.82
C TYR A 106 -13.42 -1.87 -4.92
N PHE A 107 -12.78 -0.70 -4.94
CA PHE A 107 -11.33 -0.59 -5.00
C PHE A 107 -10.66 -1.11 -3.71
N ASP A 108 -11.21 -0.77 -2.55
CA ASP A 108 -10.75 -1.23 -1.24
C ASP A 108 -10.93 -2.75 -1.10
N GLN A 109 -12.00 -3.31 -1.68
CA GLN A 109 -12.18 -4.77 -1.79
C GLN A 109 -11.11 -5.42 -2.66
N LEU A 110 -10.69 -4.77 -3.76
CA LEU A 110 -9.59 -5.26 -4.58
C LEU A 110 -8.26 -5.23 -3.81
N LEU A 111 -8.00 -4.18 -3.03
CA LEU A 111 -6.81 -4.12 -2.16
C LEU A 111 -6.83 -5.21 -1.08
N ALA A 112 -8.00 -5.46 -0.48
CA ALA A 112 -8.17 -6.53 0.48
C ALA A 112 -7.92 -7.91 -0.15
N ALA A 113 -8.47 -8.16 -1.35
CA ALA A 113 -8.23 -9.39 -2.10
C ALA A 113 -6.75 -9.53 -2.47
N TYR A 114 -6.09 -8.45 -2.88
CA TYR A 114 -4.65 -8.43 -3.15
C TYR A 114 -3.83 -8.83 -1.92
N SER A 115 -4.12 -8.27 -0.75
CA SER A 115 -3.45 -8.69 0.49
C SER A 115 -3.66 -10.18 0.78
N LEU A 116 -4.90 -10.68 0.68
CA LEU A 116 -5.18 -12.10 0.92
C LEU A 116 -4.45 -13.03 -0.05
N VAL A 117 -4.48 -12.71 -1.36
CA VAL A 117 -3.79 -13.51 -2.38
C VAL A 117 -2.27 -13.44 -2.21
N THR A 118 -1.73 -12.29 -1.79
CA THR A 118 -0.30 -12.16 -1.43
C THR A 118 0.07 -13.02 -0.23
N GLY A 119 -0.83 -13.17 0.74
CA GLY A 119 -0.68 -14.15 1.81
C GLY A 119 -0.65 -15.59 1.28
N ILE A 120 -1.55 -15.93 0.35
CA ILE A 120 -1.61 -17.26 -0.28
C ILE A 120 -0.34 -17.55 -1.09
N THR A 121 0.20 -16.58 -1.85
CA THR A 121 1.46 -16.76 -2.57
C THR A 121 2.64 -16.94 -1.61
N GLY A 122 2.62 -16.30 -0.44
CA GLY A 122 3.57 -16.56 0.64
C GLY A 122 3.45 -17.97 1.21
N ILE A 123 2.24 -18.50 1.41
CA ILE A 123 2.05 -19.91 1.81
C ILE A 123 2.57 -20.86 0.73
N ALA A 124 2.26 -20.59 -0.54
CA ALA A 124 2.78 -21.39 -1.65
C ALA A 124 4.30 -21.34 -1.71
N TYR A 125 4.92 -20.19 -1.41
CA TYR A 125 6.37 -20.09 -1.30
C TYR A 125 6.88 -21.05 -0.23
N LEU A 126 6.29 -21.03 0.98
CA LEU A 126 6.72 -21.90 2.08
C LEU A 126 6.59 -23.39 1.73
N ALA A 127 5.62 -23.76 0.88
CA ALA A 127 5.37 -25.14 0.50
C ALA A 127 6.26 -25.63 -0.66
N PHE A 128 6.57 -24.78 -1.63
CA PHE A 128 7.13 -25.19 -2.92
C PHE A 128 8.43 -24.49 -3.31
N ASP A 129 8.88 -23.50 -2.52
CA ASP A 129 9.88 -22.49 -2.90
C ASP A 129 9.50 -21.76 -4.20
N ILE A 130 10.29 -20.77 -4.64
CA ILE A 130 10.00 -20.06 -5.91
C ILE A 130 10.39 -20.96 -7.06
N GLY A 131 9.47 -21.29 -7.95
CA GLY A 131 9.72 -22.11 -9.14
C GLY A 131 8.50 -22.17 -10.04
N LYS A 132 8.53 -23.05 -11.04
CA LYS A 132 7.40 -23.24 -11.98
C LYS A 132 6.11 -23.61 -11.25
N ILE A 133 6.15 -24.48 -10.24
CA ILE A 133 4.97 -24.86 -9.45
C ILE A 133 4.40 -23.65 -8.72
N TRP A 134 5.24 -22.90 -8.00
CA TRP A 134 4.82 -21.68 -7.30
C TRP A 134 4.22 -20.63 -8.23
N SER A 135 4.74 -20.51 -9.45
CA SER A 135 4.25 -19.53 -10.44
C SER A 135 2.75 -19.69 -10.77
N THR A 136 2.21 -20.91 -10.64
CA THR A 136 0.77 -21.18 -10.83
C THR A 136 -0.12 -20.45 -9.81
N VAL A 137 0.43 -20.17 -8.62
CA VAL A 137 -0.23 -19.37 -7.57
C VAL A 137 0.23 -17.92 -7.65
N GLY A 138 1.52 -17.70 -7.86
CA GLY A 138 2.13 -16.37 -8.00
C GLY A 138 1.45 -15.50 -9.05
N VAL A 139 1.00 -16.08 -10.16
CA VAL A 139 0.38 -15.32 -11.25
C VAL A 139 -0.89 -14.58 -10.80
N PHE A 140 -1.63 -15.09 -9.82
CA PHE A 140 -2.84 -14.43 -9.31
C PHE A 140 -2.53 -13.14 -8.55
N HIS A 141 -1.40 -13.09 -7.83
CA HIS A 141 -0.93 -11.87 -7.17
C HIS A 141 -0.62 -10.79 -8.21
N ASN A 142 0.22 -11.11 -9.20
CA ASN A 142 0.54 -10.22 -10.32
C ASN A 142 -0.72 -9.81 -11.10
N GLY A 143 -1.65 -10.75 -11.32
CA GLY A 143 -2.93 -10.47 -11.96
C GLY A 143 -3.76 -9.44 -11.20
N LEU A 144 -3.78 -9.48 -9.86
CA LEU A 144 -4.49 -8.50 -9.05
C LEU A 144 -3.86 -7.11 -9.11
N GLU A 145 -2.53 -7.01 -9.22
CA GLU A 145 -1.86 -5.72 -9.43
C GLU A 145 -2.30 -5.06 -10.72
N VAL A 146 -2.42 -5.85 -11.79
CA VAL A 146 -2.94 -5.38 -13.07
C VAL A 146 -4.39 -4.94 -12.97
N VAL A 147 -5.22 -5.69 -12.24
CA VAL A 147 -6.62 -5.34 -11.96
C VAL A 147 -6.70 -4.00 -11.22
N ILE A 148 -5.85 -3.79 -10.20
CA ILE A 148 -5.76 -2.53 -9.44
C ILE A 148 -5.36 -1.36 -10.34
N LEU A 149 -4.31 -1.53 -11.17
CA LEU A 149 -3.85 -0.50 -12.11
C LEU A 149 -4.94 -0.11 -13.11
N VAL A 150 -5.66 -1.09 -13.66
CA VAL A 150 -6.74 -0.86 -14.61
C VAL A 150 -7.95 -0.22 -13.94
N ALA A 151 -8.30 -0.66 -12.72
CA ALA A 151 -9.36 -0.04 -11.93
C ALA A 151 -9.04 1.44 -11.68
N LEU A 152 -7.83 1.79 -11.25
CA LEU A 152 -7.39 3.18 -11.09
C LEU A 152 -7.44 3.96 -12.41
N HIS A 153 -6.99 3.35 -13.51
CA HIS A 153 -7.03 3.98 -14.83
C HIS A 153 -8.47 4.28 -15.29
N GLN A 154 -9.44 3.46 -14.89
CA GLN A 154 -10.86 3.60 -15.21
C GLN A 154 -11.66 4.36 -14.13
N GLY A 155 -11.00 5.10 -13.23
CA GLY A 155 -11.68 5.94 -12.25
C GLY A 155 -12.19 5.19 -11.02
N GLY A 156 -11.61 4.03 -10.71
CA GLY A 156 -11.87 3.25 -9.51
C GLY A 156 -12.64 1.95 -9.73
N ARG A 157 -13.18 1.72 -10.92
CA ARG A 157 -13.97 0.52 -11.23
C ARG A 157 -13.73 0.03 -12.64
N ILE A 158 -13.69 -1.28 -12.81
CA ILE A 158 -13.62 -1.89 -14.13
C ILE A 158 -15.01 -1.85 -14.77
N VAL A 159 -15.10 -1.21 -15.94
CA VAL A 159 -16.38 -1.00 -16.65
C VAL A 159 -16.54 -1.88 -17.90
N SER A 160 -15.46 -2.52 -18.36
CA SER A 160 -15.46 -3.23 -19.65
C SER A 160 -15.30 -4.74 -19.49
N ASN A 161 -16.26 -5.50 -20.01
CA ASN A 161 -16.17 -6.98 -20.04
C ASN A 161 -15.03 -7.50 -20.92
N LYS A 162 -14.53 -6.69 -21.87
CA LYS A 162 -13.34 -7.03 -22.67
C LYS A 162 -12.09 -7.20 -21.81
N PHE A 163 -12.07 -6.57 -20.64
CA PHE A 163 -10.98 -6.71 -19.68
C PHE A 163 -10.82 -8.16 -19.20
N LEU A 164 -11.93 -8.91 -19.02
CA LEU A 164 -11.86 -10.30 -18.60
C LEU A 164 -11.15 -11.18 -19.65
N ALA A 165 -11.46 -11.00 -20.93
CA ALA A 165 -10.80 -11.73 -22.00
C ALA A 165 -9.29 -11.40 -22.05
N TRP A 166 -8.94 -10.13 -21.84
CA TRP A 166 -7.54 -9.70 -21.75
C TRP A 166 -6.82 -10.30 -20.53
N MET A 167 -7.49 -10.38 -19.38
CA MET A 167 -6.96 -11.04 -18.18
C MET A 167 -6.72 -12.52 -18.38
N ILE A 168 -7.65 -13.24 -19.04
CA ILE A 168 -7.45 -14.66 -19.38
C ILE A 168 -6.24 -14.81 -20.29
N LEU A 169 -6.10 -13.97 -21.31
CA LEU A 169 -4.93 -13.99 -22.19
C LEU A 169 -3.64 -13.70 -21.41
N TYR A 170 -3.65 -12.75 -20.49
CA TYR A 170 -2.54 -12.46 -19.60
C TYR A 170 -2.14 -13.68 -18.74
N PHE A 171 -3.10 -14.36 -18.11
CA PHE A 171 -2.83 -15.56 -17.31
C PHE A 171 -2.26 -16.70 -18.17
N VAL A 172 -2.90 -16.99 -19.30
CA VAL A 172 -2.49 -18.08 -20.20
C VAL A 172 -1.11 -17.83 -20.78
N SER A 173 -0.83 -16.59 -21.22
CA SER A 173 0.51 -16.25 -21.72
C SER A 173 1.56 -16.28 -20.62
N THR A 174 1.30 -15.68 -19.46
CA THR A 174 2.25 -15.65 -18.35
C THR A 174 2.63 -17.05 -17.88
N LEU A 175 1.62 -17.92 -17.65
CA LEU A 175 1.86 -19.31 -17.27
C LEU A 175 2.45 -20.14 -18.41
N GLY A 176 1.94 -19.98 -19.63
CA GLY A 176 2.42 -20.70 -20.80
C GLY A 176 3.93 -20.49 -21.00
N PHE A 177 4.37 -19.24 -21.06
CA PHE A 177 5.81 -18.94 -21.18
C PHE A 177 6.60 -19.43 -19.95
N SER A 178 6.09 -19.30 -18.74
CA SER A 178 6.80 -19.80 -17.53
C SER A 178 6.95 -21.33 -17.52
N ILE A 179 6.02 -22.06 -18.14
CA ILE A 179 6.08 -23.53 -18.25
C ILE A 179 7.03 -23.95 -19.37
N PHE A 180 6.92 -23.32 -20.55
CA PHE A 180 7.62 -23.73 -21.77
C PHE A 180 9.03 -23.15 -21.93
N LEU A 181 9.35 -22.05 -21.25
CA LEU A 181 10.72 -21.53 -21.24
C LEU A 181 11.59 -22.35 -20.27
N ASP A 182 12.85 -22.51 -20.64
CA ASP A 182 13.86 -23.13 -19.79
C ASP A 182 14.47 -22.10 -18.83
N TRP A 183 15.02 -22.59 -17.73
CA TRP A 183 15.82 -21.77 -16.81
C TRP A 183 16.99 -21.12 -17.56
N PRO A 184 17.31 -19.83 -17.29
CA PRO A 184 16.66 -18.88 -16.38
C PRO A 184 15.56 -18.02 -17.04
N TYR A 185 15.22 -18.28 -18.30
CA TYR A 185 14.31 -17.44 -19.09
C TYR A 185 12.88 -17.45 -18.55
N ASP A 186 12.42 -18.57 -18.03
CA ASP A 186 11.13 -18.69 -17.34
C ASP A 186 11.01 -17.73 -16.16
N THR A 187 12.07 -17.66 -15.35
CA THR A 187 12.17 -16.80 -14.17
C THR A 187 12.25 -15.34 -14.56
N VAL A 188 13.08 -15.02 -15.54
CA VAL A 188 13.21 -13.65 -16.06
C VAL A 188 11.87 -13.18 -16.59
N TRP A 189 11.18 -14.00 -17.39
CA TRP A 189 9.86 -13.68 -17.90
C TRP A 189 8.87 -13.41 -16.77
N PHE A 190 8.76 -14.33 -15.81
CA PHE A 190 7.80 -14.19 -14.71
C PHE A 190 8.13 -13.00 -13.79
N LYS A 191 9.41 -12.78 -13.46
CA LYS A 191 9.84 -11.67 -12.59
C LYS A 191 9.75 -10.32 -13.27
N MET A 192 10.08 -10.23 -14.56
CA MET A 192 10.01 -8.97 -15.31
C MET A 192 8.59 -8.39 -15.26
N GLN A 193 7.57 -9.20 -15.54
CA GLN A 193 6.19 -8.72 -15.54
C GLN A 193 5.72 -8.26 -14.15
N GLY A 194 6.09 -8.99 -13.09
CA GLY A 194 5.77 -8.60 -11.71
C GLY A 194 6.47 -7.31 -11.29
N LEU A 195 7.78 -7.20 -11.52
CA LEU A 195 8.53 -5.99 -11.18
C LEU A 195 8.00 -4.76 -11.94
N CYS A 196 7.62 -4.91 -13.20
CA CYS A 196 6.99 -3.82 -13.94
C CYS A 196 5.68 -3.35 -13.27
N GLN A 197 4.88 -4.28 -12.74
CA GLN A 197 3.62 -3.98 -12.04
C GLN A 197 3.89 -3.32 -10.68
N ASP A 198 4.83 -3.85 -9.89
CA ASP A 198 5.29 -3.27 -8.61
C ASP A 198 5.66 -1.79 -8.78
N PHE A 199 6.53 -1.49 -9.75
CA PHE A 199 6.96 -0.12 -10.02
C PHE A 199 5.81 0.75 -10.54
N ALA A 200 4.96 0.21 -11.43
CA ALA A 200 3.81 0.94 -11.93
C ALA A 200 2.82 1.31 -10.81
N LEU A 201 2.56 0.40 -9.87
CA LEU A 201 1.73 0.65 -8.70
C LEU A 201 2.35 1.71 -7.81
N ALA A 202 3.63 1.57 -7.44
CA ALA A 202 4.33 2.55 -6.61
C ALA A 202 4.25 3.95 -7.22
N ILE A 203 4.60 4.08 -8.51
CA ILE A 203 4.52 5.35 -9.25
C ILE A 203 3.08 5.88 -9.25
N THR A 204 2.08 5.03 -9.51
CA THR A 204 0.68 5.45 -9.58
C THR A 204 0.18 5.96 -8.24
N PHE A 205 0.43 5.23 -7.14
CA PHE A 205 0.05 5.66 -5.79
C PHE A 205 0.78 6.93 -5.38
N THR A 206 2.08 7.06 -5.67
CA THR A 206 2.83 8.30 -5.43
C THR A 206 2.23 9.48 -6.20
N ARG A 207 1.87 9.29 -7.47
CA ARG A 207 1.21 10.32 -8.28
C ARG A 207 -0.16 10.71 -7.72
N ILE A 208 -0.96 9.74 -7.29
CA ILE A 208 -2.26 10.00 -6.65
C ILE A 208 -2.03 10.80 -5.38
N TYR A 209 -1.10 10.40 -4.52
CA TYR A 209 -0.77 11.13 -3.28
C TYR A 209 -0.42 12.60 -3.56
N PHE A 210 0.52 12.87 -4.47
CA PHE A 210 0.92 14.24 -4.79
C PHE A 210 -0.17 15.02 -5.52
N ALA A 211 -0.95 14.38 -6.39
CA ALA A 211 -2.08 15.03 -7.06
C ALA A 211 -3.16 15.44 -6.06
N THR A 212 -3.50 14.56 -5.12
CA THR A 212 -4.44 14.85 -4.04
C THR A 212 -3.90 15.97 -3.15
N ARG A 213 -2.64 15.90 -2.73
CA ARG A 213 -2.01 16.93 -1.90
C ARG A 213 -1.97 18.30 -2.59
N ASN A 214 -1.68 18.35 -3.89
CA ASN A 214 -1.63 19.60 -4.64
C ASN A 214 -3.01 20.16 -4.98
N GLY A 215 -3.99 19.29 -5.25
CA GLY A 215 -5.35 19.67 -5.63
C GLY A 215 -6.20 20.12 -4.43
N TYR A 216 -5.92 19.58 -3.24
CA TYR A 216 -6.69 19.84 -2.03
C TYR A 216 -5.86 20.54 -0.91
N GLY A 217 -4.58 20.84 -1.17
CA GLY A 217 -3.68 21.54 -0.25
C GLY A 217 -3.18 20.73 0.95
N ASP A 218 -2.24 21.29 1.72
CA ASP A 218 -1.91 20.86 3.10
C ASP A 218 -3.03 21.27 4.10
N GLU A 219 -4.20 21.70 3.60
CA GLU A 219 -5.31 22.15 4.42
C GLU A 219 -5.95 20.94 5.11
N THR A 220 -5.73 20.87 6.42
CA THR A 220 -6.34 19.97 7.39
C THR A 220 -7.87 19.91 7.38
N HIS A 221 -8.60 20.61 6.51
CA HIS A 221 -10.07 20.71 6.60
C HIS A 221 -10.82 21.02 5.28
N GLN A 222 -10.33 20.65 4.10
CA GLN A 222 -11.27 20.59 2.96
C GLN A 222 -12.11 19.32 3.03
N ARG A 223 -13.23 19.42 3.76
CA ARG A 223 -14.35 18.49 3.63
C ARG A 223 -14.68 18.35 2.15
N LEU A 224 -14.74 17.11 1.66
CA LEU A 224 -15.21 16.73 0.31
C LEU A 224 -16.67 17.18 -0.02
N PHE A 225 -17.24 18.10 0.77
CA PHE A 225 -18.65 18.46 0.82
C PHE A 225 -18.96 19.96 0.67
N ASP A 226 -17.99 20.86 0.62
CA ASP A 226 -18.30 22.29 0.44
C ASP A 226 -18.26 22.72 -1.03
N VAL A 227 -19.33 22.33 -1.76
CA VAL A 227 -19.85 23.15 -2.86
C VAL A 227 -21.31 23.47 -2.51
N GLU A 228 -21.49 24.67 -1.97
CA GLU A 228 -22.78 25.39 -1.82
C GLU A 228 -23.97 24.60 -1.26
N ARG A 229 -24.01 24.43 0.06
CA ARG A 229 -25.31 24.32 0.77
C ARG A 229 -25.46 25.44 1.80
N PRO A 230 -26.63 26.08 1.90
CA PRO A 230 -26.94 26.94 3.04
C PRO A 230 -26.78 26.12 4.31
N ARG A 231 -26.13 26.70 5.33
CA ARG A 231 -25.91 26.08 6.64
C ARG A 231 -27.24 25.61 7.23
N GLU A 232 -27.51 24.32 7.15
CA GLU A 232 -28.34 23.63 8.13
C GLU A 232 -27.43 22.83 9.06
N ASN A 233 -27.56 23.16 10.35
CA ASN A 233 -26.94 22.47 11.48
C ASN A 233 -27.24 20.97 11.43
N ASN A 234 -26.30 20.15 10.96
CA ASN A 234 -26.35 18.71 11.18
C ASN A 234 -24.94 18.14 11.40
N GLY A 235 -24.55 18.08 12.68
CA GLY A 235 -24.14 16.85 13.38
C GLY A 235 -23.00 15.94 12.92
N VAL A 236 -22.38 16.09 11.74
CA VAL A 236 -21.41 15.08 11.24
C VAL A 236 -20.10 15.12 12.04
N LYS A 237 -19.61 13.97 12.52
CA LYS A 237 -18.36 13.85 13.29
C LYS A 237 -17.14 13.41 12.45
N GLU A 238 -15.99 14.05 12.64
CA GLU A 238 -14.72 13.90 11.94
C GLU A 238 -13.71 13.56 13.03
N TYR A 239 -12.93 12.50 12.85
CA TYR A 239 -12.03 11.97 13.86
C TYR A 239 -10.59 12.17 13.43
N ILE A 240 -9.89 13.06 14.14
CA ILE A 240 -8.46 13.33 13.97
C ILE A 240 -7.76 12.79 15.21
N PHE A 241 -6.78 11.90 15.02
CA PHE A 241 -5.80 11.56 16.05
C PHE A 241 -4.74 12.66 16.06
N GLY A 242 -4.93 13.66 16.93
CA GLY A 242 -3.97 14.72 17.15
C GLY A 242 -3.31 14.56 18.51
N SER A 243 -1.99 14.73 18.57
CA SER A 243 -1.29 14.98 19.82
C SER A 243 -1.35 16.49 20.10
N VAL A 244 -1.54 16.83 21.37
CA VAL A 244 -1.50 18.21 21.85
C VAL A 244 -0.13 18.39 22.49
N SER A 245 0.70 19.31 21.98
CA SER A 245 1.93 19.67 22.68
C SER A 245 1.57 20.23 24.06
N ARG A 246 2.03 19.59 25.14
CA ARG A 246 1.73 20.03 26.51
C ARG A 246 2.50 21.30 26.85
N PHE A 247 1.94 22.44 26.49
CA PHE A 247 2.37 23.73 26.99
C PHE A 247 1.80 23.99 28.40
N THR A 248 2.33 23.30 29.42
CA THR A 248 2.04 23.66 30.82
C THR A 248 2.74 24.98 31.16
N PRO A 249 2.23 25.79 32.12
CA PRO A 249 2.93 27.00 32.56
C PRO A 249 4.37 26.73 33.02
N LYS A 250 4.63 25.54 33.57
CA LYS A 250 5.96 25.09 33.98
C LYS A 250 6.85 24.83 32.75
N HIS A 251 6.36 24.09 31.76
CA HIS A 251 7.09 23.80 30.53
C HIS A 251 7.36 25.05 29.68
N ALA A 252 6.40 25.98 29.65
CA ALA A 252 6.59 27.29 29.01
C ALA A 252 7.74 28.09 29.65
N LYS A 253 7.85 28.03 30.98
CA LYS A 253 8.96 28.63 31.72
C LYS A 253 10.30 27.91 31.47
N GLU A 254 10.29 26.57 31.42
CA GLU A 254 11.48 25.75 31.12
C GLU A 254 12.02 26.02 29.72
N THR A 255 11.14 26.25 28.74
CA THR A 255 11.50 26.51 27.33
C THR A 255 11.66 28.00 27.01
N SER A 256 11.48 28.89 27.99
CA SER A 256 11.48 30.35 27.79
C SER A 256 10.47 30.84 26.73
N GLN A 257 9.35 30.13 26.58
CA GLN A 257 8.28 30.45 25.64
C GLN A 257 7.07 31.02 26.37
N THR A 258 6.32 31.90 25.70
CA THR A 258 5.06 32.42 26.24
C THR A 258 3.96 31.38 26.10
N LEU A 259 3.05 31.31 27.09
CA LEU A 259 1.86 30.45 26.99
C LEU A 259 1.06 30.80 25.73
N PRO A 260 0.80 29.83 24.84
CA PRO A 260 0.07 30.10 23.62
C PRO A 260 -1.39 30.42 23.95
N LYS A 261 -1.98 31.35 23.20
CA LYS A 261 -3.41 31.73 23.36
C LYS A 261 -4.36 30.62 22.92
N PHE A 262 -3.91 29.72 22.05
CA PHE A 262 -4.67 28.59 21.51
C PHE A 262 -3.83 27.31 21.59
N PRO A 263 -4.45 26.12 21.74
CA PRO A 263 -3.72 24.86 21.73
C PRO A 263 -2.96 24.65 20.41
N ILE A 264 -1.73 24.14 20.50
CA ILE A 264 -0.94 23.75 19.33
C ILE A 264 -1.14 22.24 19.12
N LEU A 265 -1.64 21.89 17.94
CA LEU A 265 -1.92 20.51 17.54
C LEU A 265 -0.90 20.07 16.49
N PHE A 266 -0.38 18.86 16.63
CA PHE A 266 0.40 18.20 15.60
C PHE A 266 -0.01 16.73 15.50
N ILE A 267 0.25 16.14 14.34
CA ILE A 267 -0.09 14.75 14.06
C ILE A 267 1.17 13.92 14.22
N ASN A 268 1.16 12.97 15.14
CA ASN A 268 2.20 11.97 15.23
C ASN A 268 1.83 10.81 14.29
N PRO A 269 2.63 10.47 13.25
CA PRO A 269 2.35 9.28 12.45
C PRO A 269 2.29 8.07 13.37
N LEU A 270 1.25 7.24 13.23
CA LEU A 270 0.91 6.17 14.15
C LEU A 270 2.08 5.20 14.40
N VAL A 271 2.87 5.43 15.45
CA VAL A 271 3.87 4.48 15.98
C VAL A 271 3.30 3.86 17.25
N TYR A 272 2.30 2.98 17.12
CA TYR A 272 1.88 2.17 18.25
C TYR A 272 2.95 1.10 18.52
N LYS A 273 3.69 1.24 19.62
CA LYS A 273 4.47 0.14 20.19
C LYS A 273 3.83 -0.28 21.50
N ILE A 274 3.53 -1.57 21.58
CA ILE A 274 3.00 -2.24 22.77
C ILE A 274 4.02 -2.11 23.90
N LEU A 275 3.52 -1.97 25.14
CA LEU A 275 4.19 -1.65 26.42
C LEU A 275 5.44 -2.49 26.81
N LEU A 276 5.91 -3.41 25.97
CA LEU A 276 6.96 -4.40 26.27
C LEU A 276 8.03 -4.53 25.19
N ILE A 277 8.02 -3.69 24.15
CA ILE A 277 8.98 -3.78 23.04
C ILE A 277 10.07 -2.72 23.21
N ARG A 278 11.35 -3.11 23.20
CA ARG A 278 12.47 -2.16 23.17
C ARG A 278 12.38 -1.26 21.93
N LEU A 279 12.37 0.05 22.14
CA LEU A 279 12.43 1.04 21.07
C LEU A 279 13.78 0.95 20.35
N LYS A 280 13.79 0.42 19.12
CA LYS A 280 14.92 0.57 18.21
C LYS A 280 14.96 2.03 17.72
N VAL A 281 15.96 2.78 18.18
CA VAL A 281 16.26 4.14 17.69
C VAL A 281 17.13 4.01 16.43
N PRO A 282 16.73 4.59 15.28
CA PRO A 282 17.55 4.59 14.08
C PRO A 282 18.92 5.23 14.33
N THR A 283 19.98 4.75 13.70
CA THR A 283 21.37 5.28 13.88
C THR A 283 21.48 6.78 13.61
N ILE A 284 20.66 7.33 12.70
CA ILE A 284 20.62 8.79 12.45
C ILE A 284 20.06 9.59 13.64
N ALA A 285 19.33 8.94 14.56
CA ALA A 285 18.70 9.52 15.74
C ALA A 285 19.39 9.10 17.07
N THR A 286 20.57 8.45 17.03
CA THR A 286 21.33 8.06 18.24
C THR A 286 22.25 9.16 18.76
N ASN A 287 21.92 10.43 18.53
CA ASN A 287 22.72 11.59 18.96
C ASN A 287 22.51 11.96 20.44
N ASN A 288 21.92 11.07 21.25
CA ASN A 288 21.54 11.29 22.66
C ASN A 288 20.59 12.48 22.91
N GLN A 289 19.89 12.96 21.89
CA GLN A 289 18.86 14.01 22.03
C GLN A 289 17.44 13.44 22.11
N GLY A 290 17.29 12.12 22.23
CA GLY A 290 15.99 11.51 22.44
C GLY A 290 15.41 11.90 23.79
N ASP A 291 14.19 12.42 23.80
CA ASP A 291 13.44 12.76 25.01
C ASP A 291 12.24 11.82 25.20
N PHE A 292 11.64 11.84 26.39
CA PHE A 292 10.42 11.11 26.70
C PHE A 292 9.29 12.08 27.00
N GLU A 293 8.16 11.89 26.31
CA GLU A 293 6.94 12.67 26.55
C GLU A 293 5.80 11.70 26.91
N ALA A 294 5.27 11.86 28.14
CA ALA A 294 4.09 11.12 28.57
C ALA A 294 2.83 11.93 28.26
N GLU A 295 2.01 11.44 27.33
CA GLU A 295 0.78 12.09 26.88
C GLU A 295 -0.48 11.40 27.44
N LEU A 296 -1.58 12.15 27.52
CA LEU A 296 -2.88 11.57 27.87
C LEU A 296 -3.66 11.26 26.59
N ALA A 297 -4.05 10.00 26.41
CA ALA A 297 -4.90 9.58 25.29
C ALA A 297 -6.39 9.79 25.62
N VAL A 298 -7.13 10.39 24.68
CA VAL A 298 -8.58 10.64 24.82
C VAL A 298 -9.35 9.72 23.87
N LYS A 299 -10.56 9.29 24.25
CA LYS A 299 -11.42 8.50 23.36
C LYS A 299 -11.93 9.38 22.22
N THR A 300 -12.18 8.73 21.09
CA THR A 300 -12.94 9.23 19.95
C THR A 300 -14.11 10.16 20.36
N CYS A 301 -13.97 11.46 20.07
CA CYS A 301 -14.96 12.49 20.39
C CYS A 301 -14.92 13.63 19.36
N LYS A 302 -16.00 14.42 19.24
CA LYS A 302 -16.04 15.64 18.43
C LYS A 302 -16.99 16.66 19.03
N ASN A 303 -16.61 17.94 18.98
CA ASN A 303 -17.38 19.10 19.42
C ASN A 303 -17.92 18.88 20.85
N VAL A 304 -17.06 18.37 21.72
CA VAL A 304 -17.42 18.14 23.12
C VAL A 304 -17.18 19.42 23.89
N ASP A 305 -18.24 19.94 24.51
CA ASP A 305 -18.13 21.09 25.39
C ASP A 305 -17.25 20.78 26.60
N ARG A 306 -16.61 21.81 27.15
CA ARG A 306 -15.63 21.69 28.23
C ARG A 306 -16.17 20.91 29.43
N GLU A 307 -17.44 21.13 29.76
CA GLU A 307 -18.15 20.52 30.89
C GLU A 307 -18.36 19.01 30.69
N ASN A 308 -18.38 18.55 29.44
CA ASN A 308 -18.62 17.15 29.08
C ASN A 308 -17.34 16.38 28.72
N ALA A 309 -16.20 17.07 28.59
CA ALA A 309 -14.93 16.51 28.11
C ALA A 309 -14.46 15.27 28.90
N LEU A 310 -14.61 15.27 30.23
CA LEU A 310 -14.15 14.16 31.09
C LEU A 310 -14.90 12.84 30.82
N ARG A 311 -16.12 12.88 30.30
CA ARG A 311 -16.89 11.68 29.95
C ARG A 311 -16.30 10.93 28.75
N HIS A 312 -15.41 11.58 28.00
CA HIS A 312 -14.74 11.02 26.82
C HIS A 312 -13.30 10.60 27.11
N VAL A 313 -12.85 10.66 28.36
CA VAL A 313 -11.56 10.11 28.78
C VAL A 313 -11.78 8.65 29.19
N LEU A 314 -11.22 7.70 28.43
CA LEU A 314 -11.38 6.26 28.71
C LEU A 314 -10.64 5.83 29.98
N GLY A 315 -9.54 6.51 30.28
CA GLY A 315 -8.68 6.25 31.43
C GLY A 315 -7.39 7.06 31.32
N TYR A 316 -6.51 6.89 32.30
CA TYR A 316 -5.18 7.48 32.30
C TYR A 316 -4.16 6.36 32.10
N THR A 317 -3.20 6.55 31.21
CA THR A 317 -2.11 5.61 30.92
C THR A 317 -0.77 6.36 30.96
N VAL A 318 0.32 5.62 31.11
CA VAL A 318 1.72 6.11 31.13
C VAL A 318 2.53 5.26 30.18
#